data_AF-A0A7L0UPI7-F1
#
_entry.id   AF-A0A7L0UPI7-F1
#
_cell.length_a   1.000
_cell.length_b   1.000
_cell.length_c   1.000
_cell.angle_alpha   90.00
_cell.angle_beta   90.00
_cell.angle_gamma   90.00
#
_symmetry.space_group_name_H-M   'P 1'
#
loop_
_entity.id
_entity.type
_entity.pdbx_description
1 polymer ?
#
loop_
_entity_poly.entity_id
_entity_poly.type
_entity_poly.pdbx_seq_one_letter_code
_entity_poly.pdbx_strand_id
1 'polypeptide(L)'
;YESPNIALRCGIMLRECIRHEPLAKIILFSEQFRDFFKYVELSTFDIASDAFATFKDLLTRHKLLVAEFLEQNYDVIFEDYEKLLHSENYVTKRQSLKLLGELILDRHNFAIMTKYISKPENLKLMMNLLRDKSPNIQFEAFHVFKVFVASPNKTQPIVEILLKNQPKLIEFLSNFQKERTDDEQFTDEKNYLIKQIRDLKKP
;
A
#
# COMPACT_ATOMS: atom_id res chain seq x y z
N TYR A 1 5.13 -20.06 10.91
CA TYR A 1 4.53 -20.39 9.60
C TYR A 1 5.32 -21.43 8.79
N GLU A 2 6.51 -21.85 9.23
CA GLU A 2 7.43 -22.67 8.44
C GLU A 2 7.11 -24.18 8.42
N SER A 3 6.28 -24.66 9.34
CA SER A 3 5.88 -26.07 9.40
C SER A 3 4.46 -26.26 8.84
N PRO A 4 4.30 -26.81 7.62
CA PRO A 4 3.00 -26.87 6.94
C PRO A 4 1.88 -27.52 7.76
N ASN A 5 2.20 -28.59 8.49
CA ASN A 5 1.22 -29.38 9.26
C ASN A 5 0.55 -28.61 10.42
N ILE A 6 1.17 -27.52 10.89
CA ILE A 6 0.67 -26.73 12.03
C ILE A 6 0.46 -25.26 11.70
N ALA A 7 0.93 -24.79 10.53
CA ALA A 7 0.96 -23.37 10.18
C ALA A 7 -0.40 -22.67 10.34
N LEU A 8 -1.47 -23.24 9.79
CA LEU A 8 -2.82 -22.66 9.86
C LEU A 8 -3.37 -22.62 11.30
N ARG A 9 -3.09 -23.65 12.10
CA ARG A 9 -3.50 -23.69 13.52
C ARG A 9 -2.76 -22.64 14.33
N CYS A 10 -1.45 -22.51 14.10
CA CYS A 10 -0.64 -21.45 14.68
C CYS A 10 -1.14 -20.06 14.27
N GLY A 11 -1.53 -19.88 12.99
CA GLY A 11 -2.09 -18.63 12.49
C GLY A 11 -3.38 -18.22 13.19
N ILE A 12 -4.31 -19.16 13.40
CA ILE A 12 -5.55 -18.90 14.17
C ILE A 12 -5.22 -18.47 15.60
N MET A 13 -4.39 -19.23 16.31
CA MET A 13 -4.01 -18.91 17.70
C MET A 13 -3.29 -17.56 17.79
N LEU A 14 -2.38 -17.29 16.85
CA LEU A 14 -1.64 -16.04 16.78
C LEU A 14 -2.57 -14.85 16.53
N ARG A 15 -3.55 -15.00 15.63
CA ARG A 15 -4.57 -13.97 15.38
C ARG A 15 -5.43 -13.68 16.59
N GLU A 16 -5.76 -14.67 17.42
CA GLU A 16 -6.43 -14.42 18.71
C GLU A 16 -5.51 -13.69 19.70
N CYS A 17 -4.23 -14.04 19.78
CA CYS A 17 -3.26 -13.33 20.62
C CYS A 17 -3.15 -11.85 20.26
N ILE A 18 -2.98 -11.53 18.97
CA ILE A 18 -2.80 -10.14 18.52
C ILE A 18 -4.06 -9.28 18.66
N ARG A 19 -5.21 -9.85 19.04
CA ARG A 19 -6.37 -9.05 19.48
C ARG A 19 -6.05 -8.23 20.73
N HIS A 20 -5.08 -8.67 21.53
CA HIS A 20 -4.60 -7.97 22.71
C HIS A 20 -3.36 -7.14 22.37
N GLU A 21 -3.45 -5.83 22.57
CA GLU A 21 -2.39 -4.87 22.23
C GLU A 21 -1.00 -5.24 22.81
N PRO A 22 -0.86 -5.68 24.08
CA PRO A 22 0.44 -6.07 24.62
C PRO A 22 1.10 -7.23 23.85
N LEU A 23 0.31 -8.20 23.40
CA LEU A 23 0.81 -9.36 22.64
C LEU A 23 1.16 -8.97 21.21
N ALA A 24 0.33 -8.12 20.58
CA ALA A 24 0.65 -7.55 19.27
C ALA A 24 1.95 -6.72 19.32
N LYS A 25 2.18 -5.96 20.39
CA LYS A 25 3.41 -5.18 20.60
C LYS A 25 4.65 -6.07 20.67
N ILE A 26 4.59 -7.18 21.42
CA ILE A 26 5.69 -8.15 21.49
C ILE A 26 6.06 -8.64 20.08
N ILE A 27 5.08 -8.97 19.26
CA ILE A 27 5.33 -9.49 17.92
C ILE A 27 5.83 -8.39 16.98
N LEU A 28 5.17 -7.23 16.91
CA LEU A 28 5.56 -6.13 16.02
C LEU A 28 7.00 -5.67 16.24
N PHE A 29 7.41 -5.52 17.50
CA PHE A 29 8.75 -5.05 17.85
C PHE A 29 9.80 -6.16 17.94
N SER A 30 9.44 -7.40 17.57
CA SER A 30 10.37 -8.52 17.50
C SER A 30 11.10 -8.57 16.15
N GLU A 31 12.30 -9.13 16.13
CA GLU A 31 13.02 -9.39 14.88
C GLU A 31 12.23 -10.35 13.97
N GLN A 32 11.47 -11.27 14.58
CA GLN A 32 10.65 -12.27 13.90
C GLN A 32 9.46 -11.66 13.14
N PHE A 33 9.08 -10.41 13.39
CA PHE A 33 8.08 -9.72 12.58
C PHE A 33 8.49 -9.70 11.11
N ARG A 34 9.77 -9.51 10.81
CA ARG A 34 10.25 -9.44 9.42
C ARG A 34 10.14 -10.77 8.68
N ASP A 35 9.97 -11.89 9.37
CA ASP A 35 9.74 -13.16 8.71
C ASP A 35 8.39 -13.21 7.99
N PHE A 36 7.42 -12.35 8.34
CA PHE A 36 6.18 -12.22 7.57
C PHE A 36 6.42 -11.83 6.11
N PHE A 37 7.43 -11.01 5.79
CA PHE A 37 7.78 -10.69 4.41
C PHE A 37 8.19 -11.93 3.59
N LYS A 38 8.71 -12.96 4.25
CA LYS A 38 8.99 -14.26 3.62
C LYS A 38 7.74 -15.15 3.61
N TYR A 39 6.98 -15.16 4.72
CA TYR A 39 5.83 -16.04 4.87
C TYR A 39 4.70 -15.72 3.87
N VAL A 40 4.50 -14.45 3.54
CA VAL A 40 3.51 -14.03 2.53
C VAL A 40 3.92 -14.35 1.09
N GLU A 41 5.17 -14.75 0.86
CA GLU A 41 5.72 -15.15 -0.44
C GLU A 41 5.92 -16.68 -0.55
N LEU A 42 5.41 -17.45 0.42
CA LEU A 42 5.46 -18.91 0.35
C LEU A 42 4.70 -19.43 -0.88
N SER A 43 5.22 -20.48 -1.51
CA SER A 43 4.58 -21.11 -2.67
C SER A 43 3.28 -21.83 -2.31
N THR A 44 3.08 -22.19 -1.04
CA THR A 44 1.84 -22.79 -0.53
C THR A 44 0.81 -21.70 -0.27
N PHE A 45 -0.14 -21.55 -1.20
CA PHE A 45 -1.09 -20.43 -1.26
C PHE A 45 -1.93 -20.23 0.00
N ASP A 46 -2.43 -21.31 0.60
CA ASP A 46 -3.24 -21.26 1.82
C ASP A 46 -2.43 -20.74 3.02
N ILE A 47 -1.19 -21.20 3.18
CA ILE A 47 -0.28 -20.74 4.23
C ILE A 47 0.12 -19.29 4.00
N ALA A 48 0.48 -18.91 2.77
CA ALA A 48 0.85 -17.54 2.43
C ALA A 48 -0.31 -16.56 2.67
N SER A 49 -1.53 -16.95 2.28
CA SER A 49 -2.74 -16.15 2.50
C SER A 49 -3.08 -16.01 3.99
N ASP A 50 -2.94 -17.07 4.78
CA ASP A 50 -3.13 -17.04 6.23
C ASP A 50 -2.07 -16.15 6.92
N ALA A 51 -0.81 -16.27 6.50
CA ALA A 51 0.26 -15.40 6.97
C ALA A 51 -0.01 -13.93 6.62
N PHE A 52 -0.51 -13.64 5.42
CA PHE A 52 -0.88 -12.28 5.02
C PHE A 52 -2.03 -11.73 5.87
N ALA A 53 -3.03 -12.56 6.21
CA ALA A 53 -4.11 -12.14 7.09
C ALA A 53 -3.59 -11.71 8.48
N THR A 54 -2.64 -12.49 9.05
CA THR A 54 -2.00 -12.14 10.32
C THR A 54 -1.11 -10.89 10.21
N PHE A 55 -0.32 -10.79 9.14
CA PHE A 55 0.51 -9.63 8.84
C PHE A 55 -0.31 -8.34 8.71
N LYS A 56 -1.43 -8.40 7.98
CA LYS A 56 -2.40 -7.30 7.87
C LYS A 56 -2.99 -6.94 9.22
N ASP A 57 -3.40 -7.91 10.02
CA ASP A 57 -4.05 -7.65 11.31
C ASP A 57 -3.08 -6.96 12.29
N LEU A 58 -1.83 -7.42 12.34
CA LEU A 58 -0.74 -6.78 13.06
C LEU A 58 -0.54 -5.31 12.65
N LEU A 59 -0.60 -5.03 11.35
CA LEU A 59 -0.39 -3.69 10.79
C LEU A 59 -1.64 -2.81 10.75
N THR A 60 -2.80 -3.26 11.20
CA THR A 60 -4.03 -2.45 11.05
C THR A 60 -4.94 -2.42 12.28
N ARG A 61 -4.80 -3.35 13.23
CA ARG A 61 -5.69 -3.44 14.40
C ARG A 61 -5.46 -2.32 15.42
N HIS A 62 -4.24 -2.25 15.96
CA HIS A 62 -3.90 -1.34 17.06
C HIS A 62 -3.26 -0.06 16.52
N LYS A 63 -4.11 0.90 16.11
CA LYS A 63 -3.71 2.05 15.29
C LYS A 63 -2.53 2.85 15.82
N LEU A 64 -2.54 3.18 17.12
CA LEU A 64 -1.47 3.96 17.75
C LEU A 64 -0.15 3.18 17.82
N LEU A 65 -0.22 1.91 18.21
CA LEU A 65 0.93 1.01 18.26
C LEU A 65 1.57 0.82 16.88
N VAL A 66 0.75 0.64 15.84
CA VAL A 66 1.23 0.50 14.46
C VAL A 66 1.89 1.79 13.97
N ALA A 67 1.26 2.94 14.22
CA ALA A 67 1.83 4.24 13.83
C ALA A 67 3.20 4.45 14.49
N GLU A 68 3.32 4.18 15.80
CA GLU A 68 4.58 4.22 16.54
C GLU A 68 5.62 3.29 15.92
N PHE A 69 5.25 2.03 15.66
CA PHE A 69 6.14 1.03 15.07
C PHE A 69 6.64 1.44 13.68
N LEU A 70 5.74 1.86 12.78
CA LEU A 70 6.07 2.23 11.42
C LEU A 70 6.91 3.51 11.35
N GLU A 71 6.68 4.47 12.25
CA GLU A 71 7.47 5.69 12.30
C GLU A 71 8.91 5.41 12.76
N GLN A 72 9.08 4.59 13.81
CA GLN A 72 10.41 4.22 14.34
C GLN A 72 11.21 3.34 13.37
N ASN A 73 10.54 2.50 12.58
CA ASN A 73 11.17 1.49 11.73
C ASN A 73 10.97 1.75 10.22
N TYR A 74 10.60 2.98 9.84
CA TYR A 74 10.12 3.31 8.50
C TYR A 74 11.02 2.77 7.39
N ASP A 75 12.31 3.11 7.42
CA ASP A 75 13.18 2.84 6.26
C ASP A 75 13.40 1.34 6.05
N VAL A 76 13.56 0.57 7.14
CA VAL A 76 13.70 -0.90 7.07
C VAL A 76 12.40 -1.57 6.63
N ILE A 77 11.26 -1.16 7.19
CA ILE A 77 9.97 -1.78 6.88
C ILE A 77 9.55 -1.49 5.45
N PHE A 78 9.68 -0.24 4.98
CA PHE A 78 9.27 0.11 3.62
C PHE A 78 10.24 -0.40 2.55
N GLU A 79 11.52 -0.63 2.88
CA GLU A 79 12.44 -1.34 1.98
C GLU A 79 11.99 -2.79 1.72
N ASP A 80 11.58 -3.52 2.77
CA ASP A 80 11.03 -4.87 2.60
C ASP A 80 9.64 -4.85 1.97
N TYR A 81 8.81 -3.86 2.29
CA TYR A 81 7.47 -3.72 1.72
C TYR A 81 7.51 -3.46 0.21
N GLU A 82 8.48 -2.68 -0.27
CA GLU A 82 8.65 -2.42 -1.70
C GLU A 82 8.87 -3.72 -2.51
N LYS A 83 9.53 -4.72 -1.91
CA LYS A 83 9.72 -6.04 -2.54
C LYS A 83 8.38 -6.75 -2.78
N LEU A 84 7.43 -6.63 -1.85
CA LEU A 84 6.08 -7.20 -2.02
C LEU A 84 5.31 -6.54 -3.17
N LEU A 85 5.54 -5.25 -3.43
CA LEU A 85 4.92 -4.53 -4.55
C LEU A 85 5.49 -4.97 -5.91
N HIS A 86 6.67 -5.60 -5.91
CA HIS A 86 7.31 -6.20 -7.08
C HIS A 86 7.12 -7.73 -7.16
N SER A 87 6.32 -8.32 -6.27
CA SER A 87 6.11 -9.76 -6.24
C SER A 87 5.54 -10.31 -7.56
N GLU A 88 6.07 -11.44 -8.01
CA GLU A 88 5.51 -12.21 -9.13
C GLU A 88 4.22 -12.94 -8.71
N ASN A 89 3.98 -13.11 -7.41
CA ASN A 89 2.73 -13.63 -6.89
C ASN A 89 1.64 -12.56 -6.98
N TYR A 90 0.71 -12.75 -7.91
CA TYR A 90 -0.42 -11.83 -8.14
C TYR A 90 -1.19 -11.50 -6.85
N VAL A 91 -1.45 -12.49 -6.00
CA VAL A 91 -2.25 -12.29 -4.78
C VAL A 91 -1.46 -11.45 -3.79
N THR A 92 -0.19 -11.78 -3.55
CA THR A 92 0.68 -11.02 -2.64
C THR A 92 0.87 -9.59 -3.13
N LYS A 93 1.18 -9.39 -4.42
CA LYS A 93 1.32 -8.05 -5.02
C LYS A 93 0.05 -7.22 -4.85
N ARG A 94 -1.11 -7.78 -5.20
CA ARG A 94 -2.40 -7.07 -5.10
C ARG A 94 -2.76 -6.74 -3.66
N GLN A 95 -2.67 -7.71 -2.75
CA GLN A 95 -3.05 -7.49 -1.34
C GLN A 95 -2.09 -6.54 -0.63
N SER A 96 -0.80 -6.57 -0.96
CA SER A 96 0.19 -5.62 -0.44
C SER A 96 -0.09 -4.21 -0.93
N LEU A 97 -0.45 -4.03 -2.20
CA LEU A 97 -0.80 -2.71 -2.73
C LEU A 97 -2.08 -2.15 -2.10
N LYS A 98 -3.09 -3.00 -1.88
CA LYS A 98 -4.30 -2.64 -1.14
C LYS A 98 -3.99 -2.23 0.30
N LEU A 99 -3.20 -3.05 1.02
CA LEU A 99 -2.81 -2.77 2.39
C LEU A 99 -1.98 -1.49 2.50
N LEU A 100 -1.09 -1.22 1.54
CA LEU A 100 -0.37 0.05 1.48
C LEU A 100 -1.34 1.24 1.41
N GLY A 101 -2.36 1.17 0.56
CA GLY A 101 -3.43 2.17 0.47
C GLY A 101 -4.15 2.38 1.81
N GLU A 102 -4.52 1.28 2.48
CA GLU A 102 -5.13 1.33 3.82
C GLU A 102 -4.21 2.00 4.86
N LEU A 103 -2.91 1.68 4.84
CA LEU A 103 -1.94 2.22 5.79
C LEU A 103 -1.72 3.72 5.63
N ILE A 104 -1.52 4.19 4.39
CA ILE A 104 -1.22 5.61 4.15
C ILE A 104 -2.46 6.51 4.26
N LEU A 105 -3.66 5.97 4.11
CA LEU A 105 -4.92 6.71 4.27
C LEU A 105 -5.38 6.76 5.73
N ASP A 106 -4.80 5.96 6.62
CA ASP A 106 -5.14 5.99 8.04
C ASP A 106 -4.62 7.30 8.69
N ARG A 107 -5.52 8.00 9.38
CA ARG A 107 -5.21 9.29 10.03
C ARG A 107 -4.08 9.20 11.05
N HIS A 108 -3.88 8.05 11.70
CA HIS A 108 -2.81 7.87 12.68
C HIS A 108 -1.43 7.75 12.00
N ASN A 109 -1.41 7.44 10.71
CA ASN A 109 -0.21 7.26 9.91
C ASN A 109 0.15 8.52 9.09
N PHE A 110 -0.32 9.71 9.49
CA PHE A 110 -0.08 10.94 8.72
C PHE A 110 1.41 11.23 8.47
N ALA A 111 2.28 10.99 9.47
CA ALA A 111 3.73 11.14 9.32
C ALA A 111 4.31 10.16 8.29
N ILE A 112 3.89 8.90 8.36
CA ILE A 112 4.26 7.83 7.42
C ILE A 112 3.78 8.16 6.00
N MET A 113 2.51 8.55 5.84
CA MET A 113 1.94 8.97 4.57
C MET A 113 2.75 10.12 3.96
N THR A 114 3.03 11.16 4.75
CA THR A 114 3.78 12.35 4.30
C THR A 114 5.18 11.97 3.82
N LYS A 115 5.90 11.11 4.56
CA LYS A 115 7.22 10.60 4.16
C LYS A 115 7.14 9.69 2.93
N TYR A 116 6.07 8.92 2.77
CA TYR A 116 5.87 8.04 1.62
C TYR A 116 5.63 8.83 0.33
N ILE A 117 4.73 9.81 0.37
CA ILE A 117 4.35 10.57 -0.82
C ILE A 117 5.38 11.62 -1.24
N SER A 118 6.36 11.92 -0.40
CA SER A 118 7.46 12.83 -0.74
C SER A 118 8.56 12.18 -1.58
N LYS A 119 8.61 10.84 -1.68
CA LYS A 119 9.66 10.09 -2.39
C LYS A 119 9.31 9.93 -3.88
N PRO A 120 10.17 10.41 -4.82
CA PRO A 120 9.94 10.29 -6.26
C PRO A 120 9.81 8.86 -6.78
N GLU A 121 10.60 7.93 -6.23
CA GLU A 121 10.57 6.52 -6.64
C GLU A 121 9.21 5.88 -6.34
N ASN A 122 8.60 6.21 -5.20
CA ASN A 122 7.27 5.73 -4.84
C ASN A 122 6.21 6.21 -5.85
N LEU A 123 6.28 7.47 -6.29
CA LEU A 123 5.39 7.99 -7.32
C LEU A 123 5.59 7.26 -8.66
N LYS A 124 6.83 7.06 -9.09
CA LYS A 124 7.15 6.34 -10.33
C LYS A 124 6.62 4.90 -10.28
N LEU A 125 6.80 4.22 -9.14
CA LEU A 125 6.26 2.87 -8.93
C LEU A 125 4.74 2.85 -9.12
N MET A 126 4.02 3.76 -8.47
CA MET A 126 2.56 3.83 -8.61
C MET A 126 2.14 4.14 -10.05
N MET A 127 2.83 5.07 -10.73
CA MET A 127 2.58 5.38 -12.15
C MET A 127 2.84 4.19 -13.08
N ASN A 128 3.81 3.35 -12.77
CA ASN A 128 4.06 2.12 -13.50
C ASN A 128 2.98 1.06 -13.22
N LEU A 129 2.55 0.91 -11.96
CA LEU A 129 1.50 -0.03 -11.57
C LEU A 129 0.12 0.35 -12.11
N LEU A 130 -0.15 1.63 -12.36
CA LEU A 130 -1.33 2.08 -13.12
C LEU A 130 -1.40 1.47 -14.53
N ARG A 131 -0.26 1.02 -15.07
CA ARG A 131 -0.14 0.37 -16.39
C ARG A 131 0.09 -1.14 -16.30
N ASP A 132 -0.08 -1.74 -15.12
CA ASP A 132 0.07 -3.19 -14.93
C ASP A 132 -0.93 -3.96 -15.82
N LYS A 133 -0.60 -5.20 -16.18
CA LYS A 133 -1.50 -6.06 -16.99
C LYS A 133 -2.82 -6.38 -16.30
N SER A 134 -2.88 -6.33 -14.96
CA SER A 134 -4.07 -6.65 -14.18
C SER A 134 -4.89 -5.39 -13.84
N PRO A 135 -6.16 -5.29 -14.28
CA PRO A 135 -7.04 -4.17 -13.92
C PRO A 135 -7.21 -4.01 -12.40
N ASN A 136 -7.16 -5.10 -11.64
CA ASN A 136 -7.25 -5.02 -10.18
C ASN A 136 -6.00 -4.41 -9.55
N ILE A 137 -4.80 -4.70 -10.06
CA ILE A 137 -3.57 -4.05 -9.57
C ILE A 137 -3.58 -2.56 -9.93
N GLN A 138 -3.97 -2.23 -11.17
CA GLN A 138 -4.12 -0.85 -11.60
C GLN A 138 -5.06 -0.06 -10.68
N PHE A 139 -6.18 -0.67 -10.27
CA PHE A 139 -7.18 -0.04 -9.41
C PHE A 139 -6.63 0.23 -7.99
N GLU A 140 -5.95 -0.74 -7.37
CA GLU A 140 -5.30 -0.49 -6.08
C GLU A 140 -4.17 0.56 -6.20
N ALA A 141 -3.42 0.56 -7.32
CA ALA A 141 -2.40 1.58 -7.59
C ALA A 141 -3.00 2.98 -7.72
N PHE A 142 -4.21 3.10 -8.30
CA PHE A 142 -4.94 4.35 -8.40
C PHE A 142 -5.24 4.95 -7.04
N HIS A 143 -5.67 4.15 -6.06
CA HIS A 143 -5.94 4.64 -4.71
C HIS A 143 -4.71 5.22 -4.02
N VAL A 144 -3.52 4.64 -4.25
CA VAL A 144 -2.26 5.17 -3.72
C VAL A 144 -1.80 6.40 -4.52
N PHE A 145 -1.86 6.35 -5.86
CA PHE A 145 -1.52 7.47 -6.75
C PHE A 145 -2.34 8.72 -6.44
N LYS A 146 -3.63 8.56 -6.13
CA LYS A 146 -4.54 9.64 -5.73
C LYS A 146 -3.97 10.47 -4.59
N VAL A 147 -3.32 9.86 -3.60
CA VAL A 147 -2.77 10.54 -2.42
C VAL A 147 -1.63 11.49 -2.81
N PHE A 148 -0.77 11.10 -3.76
CA PHE A 148 0.30 11.96 -4.27
C PHE A 148 -0.26 13.24 -4.92
N VAL A 149 -1.31 13.09 -5.72
CA VAL A 149 -1.91 14.21 -6.46
C VAL A 149 -2.78 15.08 -5.55
N ALA A 150 -3.51 14.49 -4.61
CA ALA A 150 -4.36 15.20 -3.66
C ALA A 150 -3.57 15.96 -2.58
N SER A 151 -2.30 15.63 -2.36
CA SER A 151 -1.48 16.28 -1.34
C SER A 151 -1.34 17.79 -1.60
N PRO A 152 -1.67 18.67 -0.64
CA PRO A 152 -1.52 20.11 -0.81
C PRO A 152 -0.04 20.54 -0.82
N ASN A 153 0.82 19.80 -0.12
CA ASN A 153 2.23 20.14 0.09
C ASN A 153 3.14 19.18 -0.68
N LYS A 154 3.05 19.19 -2.02
CA LYS A 154 3.89 18.35 -2.88
C LYS A 154 5.34 18.86 -2.86
N THR A 155 6.31 17.95 -2.75
CA THR A 155 7.72 18.31 -2.88
C THR A 155 8.05 18.65 -4.34
N GLN A 156 9.09 19.47 -4.55
CA GLN A 156 9.51 19.92 -5.88
C GLN A 156 9.74 18.74 -6.86
N PRO A 157 10.44 17.64 -6.49
CA PRO A 157 10.60 16.50 -7.37
C PRO A 157 9.29 15.81 -7.78
N ILE A 158 8.29 15.79 -6.90
CA ILE A 158 6.97 15.23 -7.18
C ILE A 158 6.21 16.10 -8.18
N VAL A 159 6.23 17.42 -7.98
CA VAL A 159 5.63 18.39 -8.91
C VAL A 159 6.26 18.27 -10.30
N GLU A 160 7.58 18.16 -10.39
CA GLU A 160 8.29 18.01 -11.65
C GLU A 160 7.90 16.75 -12.42
N ILE A 161 7.77 15.61 -11.73
CA ILE A 161 7.32 14.35 -12.36
C ILE A 161 5.90 14.50 -12.90
N LEU A 162 4.98 15.07 -12.10
CA LEU A 162 3.59 15.26 -12.51
C LEU A 162 3.47 16.22 -13.70
N LEU A 163 4.18 17.37 -13.67
CA LEU A 163 4.20 18.35 -14.77
C LEU A 163 4.80 17.76 -16.04
N LYS A 164 5.93 17.03 -15.94
CA LYS A 164 6.57 16.38 -17.10
C LYS A 164 5.65 15.38 -17.80
N ASN A 165 4.75 14.75 -17.05
CA ASN A 165 3.80 13.76 -17.57
C ASN A 165 2.36 14.29 -17.69
N GLN A 166 2.12 15.58 -17.45
CA GLN A 166 0.78 16.15 -17.28
C GLN A 166 -0.18 15.85 -18.44
N PRO A 167 0.17 16.08 -19.73
CA PRO A 167 -0.75 15.79 -20.83
C PRO A 167 -1.11 14.30 -20.91
N LYS A 168 -0.09 13.43 -20.76
CA LYS A 168 -0.27 11.97 -20.81
C LYS A 168 -1.09 11.45 -19.63
N LEU A 169 -0.90 12.01 -18.43
CA LEU A 169 -1.67 11.64 -17.24
C LEU A 169 -3.15 12.02 -17.39
N ILE A 170 -3.45 13.21 -17.93
CA ILE A 170 -4.83 13.65 -18.17
C ILE A 170 -5.51 12.72 -19.18
N GLU A 171 -4.85 12.43 -20.31
CA GLU A 171 -5.37 11.52 -21.33
C GLU A 171 -5.56 10.10 -20.78
N PHE A 172 -4.57 9.59 -20.04
CA PHE A 172 -4.63 8.27 -19.42
C PHE A 172 -5.80 8.17 -18.45
N LEU A 173 -5.91 9.09 -17.48
CA LEU A 173 -6.98 9.10 -16.48
C LEU A 173 -8.36 9.27 -17.12
N SER A 174 -8.47 10.05 -18.20
CA SER A 174 -9.74 10.20 -18.92
C SER A 174 -10.25 8.88 -19.47
N ASN A 175 -9.34 7.95 -19.81
CA ASN A 175 -9.64 6.63 -20.37
C ASN A 175 -9.49 5.47 -19.37
N PHE A 176 -9.07 5.75 -18.14
CA PHE A 176 -8.78 4.73 -17.15
C PHE A 176 -10.06 4.06 -16.63
N GLN A 177 -10.12 2.72 -16.80
CA GLN A 177 -11.19 1.81 -16.36
C GLN A 177 -12.61 2.35 -16.54
N LYS A 178 -12.92 2.83 -17.76
CA LYS A 178 -14.23 3.41 -18.12
C LYS A 178 -15.39 2.45 -17.96
N GLU A 179 -15.12 1.15 -18.00
CA GLU A 179 -16.09 0.07 -17.82
C GLU A 179 -16.68 -0.01 -16.41
N ARG A 180 -16.02 0.59 -15.39
CA ARG A 180 -16.53 0.67 -14.01
C ARG A 180 -17.51 1.84 -13.83
N THR A 181 -18.66 1.75 -14.48
CA THR A 181 -19.68 2.81 -14.46
C THR A 181 -20.59 2.79 -13.22
N ASP A 182 -20.56 1.71 -12.45
CA ASP A 182 -21.33 1.50 -11.22
C ASP A 182 -20.68 2.12 -9.97
N ASP A 183 -19.43 2.58 -10.08
CA ASP A 183 -18.68 3.24 -9.01
C ASP A 183 -18.63 4.76 -9.23
N GLU A 184 -19.65 5.45 -8.74
CA GLU A 184 -19.75 6.92 -8.81
C GLU A 184 -18.57 7.59 -8.08
N GLN A 185 -18.18 7.05 -6.92
CA GLN A 185 -17.04 7.57 -6.15
C GLN A 185 -15.75 7.53 -6.97
N PHE A 186 -15.46 6.41 -7.63
CA PHE A 186 -14.30 6.29 -8.50
C PHE A 186 -14.32 7.31 -9.65
N THR A 187 -15.49 7.54 -10.25
CA THR A 187 -15.67 8.51 -11.32
C THR A 187 -15.38 9.94 -10.84
N ASP A 188 -15.88 10.31 -9.66
CA ASP A 188 -15.63 11.61 -9.04
C ASP A 188 -14.16 11.80 -8.67
N GLU A 189 -13.53 10.77 -8.09
CA GLU A 189 -12.11 10.79 -7.76
C GLU A 189 -11.25 10.99 -9.02
N LYS A 190 -11.59 10.31 -10.12
CA LYS A 190 -10.88 10.45 -11.39
C LYS A 190 -11.01 11.85 -11.97
N ASN A 191 -12.22 12.42 -11.96
CA ASN A 191 -12.47 13.79 -12.41
C ASN A 191 -11.73 14.82 -11.55
N TYR A 192 -11.74 14.63 -10.23
CA TYR A 192 -10.98 15.44 -9.28
C TYR A 192 -9.48 15.40 -9.59
N LEU A 193 -8.91 14.22 -9.80
CA LEU A 193 -7.49 14.06 -10.13
C LEU A 193 -7.11 14.71 -11.46
N ILE A 194 -7.94 14.56 -12.50
CA ILE A 194 -7.72 15.23 -13.79
C ILE A 194 -7.69 16.75 -13.60
N LYS A 195 -8.61 17.31 -12.81
CA LYS A 195 -8.63 18.74 -12.49
C LYS A 195 -7.38 19.16 -11.74
N GLN A 196 -7.01 18.45 -10.67
CA GLN A 196 -5.80 18.73 -9.89
C GLN A 196 -4.54 18.72 -10.77
N ILE A 197 -4.42 17.73 -11.65
CA ILE A 197 -3.26 17.60 -12.55
C ILE A 197 -3.25 18.73 -13.59
N ARG A 198 -4.40 19.11 -14.14
CA ARG A 198 -4.51 20.24 -15.09
C ARG A 198 -4.15 21.58 -14.44
N ASP A 199 -4.56 21.77 -13.19
CA ASP A 199 -4.33 23.01 -12.44
C ASP A 199 -2.94 23.08 -11.81
N LEU A 200 -2.13 22.01 -11.88
CA LEU A 200 -0.72 22.03 -11.48
C LEU A 200 0.03 23.08 -12.30
N LYS A 201 0.67 24.00 -11.59
CA LYS A 201 1.56 25.01 -12.13
C LYS A 201 2.94 24.83 -11.52
N LYS A 202 3.97 25.28 -12.24
CA LYS A 202 5.28 25.46 -11.62
C LYS A 202 5.11 26.48 -10.48
N PRO A 203 5.68 26.22 -9.28
CA PRO A 203 5.75 27.22 -8.24
C PRO A 203 6.49 28.47 -8.72
#